data_AF-A0A7C9A0S5-F1
#
_entry.id   AF-A0A7C9A0S5-F1
#
_cell.length_a   1.000
_cell.length_b   1.000
_cell.length_c   1.000
_cell.angle_alpha   90.00
_cell.angle_beta   90.00
_cell.angle_gamma   90.00
#
_symmetry.space_group_name_H-M   'P 1'
#
loop_
_entity.id
_entity.type
_entity.pdbx_description
1 polymer ?
#
loop_
_entity_poly.entity_id
_entity_poly.type
_entity_poly.pdbx_seq_one_letter_code
_entity_poly.pdbx_strand_id
1 'polypeptide(L)'
;MNRKSFTFMFLLSMISSVYSQLDPVKILNNICEDYMKGIKAGTFEKRIKERQECYKKVAPKDVYDAFVKCEEAFPMSTADQVTKVCSNIDDNASKVAEFIACGDKVLNIKYSG
;
A
#
# COMPACT_ATOMS: atom_id res chain seq x y z
N MET A 1 5.31 39.49 9.50
CA MET A 1 4.88 38.26 8.81
C MET A 1 6.14 37.51 8.36
N ASN A 2 6.47 36.39 9.00
CA ASN A 2 7.80 35.76 8.89
C ASN A 2 7.96 34.97 7.59
N ARG A 3 8.94 35.37 6.76
CA ARG A 3 9.30 34.80 5.44
C ARG A 3 9.54 33.28 5.46
N LYS A 4 9.88 32.70 6.62
CA LYS A 4 10.09 31.25 6.81
C LYS A 4 8.80 30.42 6.82
N SER A 5 7.66 31.02 7.14
CA SER A 5 6.37 30.30 7.21
C SER A 5 5.83 29.95 5.82
N PHE A 6 6.13 30.77 4.82
CA PHE A 6 5.66 30.54 3.44
C PHE A 6 6.41 29.39 2.76
N THR A 7 7.71 29.24 2.98
CA THR A 7 8.50 28.17 2.35
C THR A 7 8.09 26.78 2.84
N PHE A 8 7.70 26.65 4.11
CA PHE A 8 7.21 25.39 4.68
C PHE A 8 5.82 25.01 4.15
N MET A 9 4.97 26.00 3.86
CA MET A 9 3.62 25.80 3.32
C MET A 9 3.65 25.32 1.86
N PHE A 10 4.63 25.76 1.06
CA PHE A 10 4.81 25.30 -0.32
C PHE A 10 5.42 23.89 -0.45
N LEU A 11 6.22 23.44 0.53
CA LEU A 11 6.78 22.08 0.52
C LEU A 11 5.72 21.01 0.85
N LEU A 12 4.73 21.33 1.68
CA LEU A 12 3.61 20.43 1.98
C LEU A 12 2.65 20.27 0.80
N SER A 13 2.50 21.29 -0.06
CA SER A 13 1.56 21.22 -1.20
C SER A 13 2.07 20.40 -2.39
N MET A 14 3.37 20.14 -2.48
CA MET A 14 3.98 19.36 -3.58
C MET A 14 3.97 17.84 -3.35
N ILE A 15 3.82 17.38 -2.10
CA ILE A 15 3.67 15.94 -1.81
C ILE A 15 2.25 15.48 -2.18
N SER A 16 1.26 16.36 -2.07
CA SER A 16 -0.14 16.05 -2.38
C SER A 16 -0.44 15.88 -3.88
N SER A 17 0.37 16.45 -4.78
CA SER A 17 0.06 16.48 -6.22
C SER A 17 0.44 15.20 -6.99
N VAL A 18 1.29 14.33 -6.44
CA VAL A 18 1.66 13.04 -7.07
C VAL A 18 0.58 11.98 -6.86
N TYR A 19 -0.13 12.02 -5.73
CA TYR A 19 -1.20 11.04 -5.42
C TYR A 19 -2.54 11.40 -6.05
N SER A 20 -2.70 12.61 -6.60
CA SER A 20 -3.93 13.06 -7.28
C SER A 20 -4.26 12.28 -8.56
N GLN A 21 -3.39 11.38 -9.03
CA GLN A 21 -3.60 10.54 -10.21
C GLN A 21 -3.95 9.07 -9.88
N LEU A 22 -3.76 8.63 -8.63
CA LEU A 22 -4.13 7.28 -8.21
C LEU A 22 -5.62 7.29 -7.84
N ASP A 23 -6.44 6.53 -8.55
CA ASP A 23 -7.81 6.22 -8.14
C ASP A 23 -7.77 5.08 -7.11
N PRO A 24 -7.88 5.37 -5.80
CA PRO A 24 -7.64 4.37 -4.76
C PRO A 24 -8.74 3.31 -4.74
N VAL A 25 -9.96 3.68 -5.15
CA VAL A 25 -11.09 2.76 -5.27
C VAL A 25 -10.82 1.75 -6.39
N LYS A 26 -10.37 2.22 -7.56
CA LYS A 26 -10.01 1.34 -8.68
C LYS A 26 -8.85 0.41 -8.33
N ILE A 27 -7.82 0.92 -7.66
CA ILE A 27 -6.67 0.11 -7.23
C ILE A 27 -7.10 -0.96 -6.24
N LEU A 28 -7.90 -0.58 -5.24
CA LEU A 28 -8.41 -1.52 -4.24
C LEU A 28 -9.28 -2.60 -4.89
N ASN A 29 -10.16 -2.23 -5.82
CA ASN A 29 -10.95 -3.19 -6.60
C ASN A 29 -10.05 -4.22 -7.31
N ASN A 30 -9.01 -3.77 -8.01
CA ASN A 30 -8.10 -4.68 -8.71
C ASN A 30 -7.37 -5.64 -7.76
N ILE A 31 -6.89 -5.13 -6.62
CA ILE A 31 -6.25 -5.96 -5.58
C ILE A 31 -7.24 -6.99 -5.04
N CYS A 32 -8.45 -6.56 -4.71
CA CYS A 32 -9.51 -7.42 -4.20
C CYS A 32 -9.89 -8.50 -5.20
N GLU A 33 -10.03 -8.17 -6.49
CA GLU A 33 -10.31 -9.16 -7.52
C GLU A 33 -9.23 -10.25 -7.62
N ASP A 34 -7.95 -9.86 -7.67
CA ASP A 34 -6.84 -10.81 -7.77
C ASP A 34 -6.75 -11.69 -6.53
N TYR A 35 -6.87 -11.10 -5.34
CA TYR A 35 -6.74 -11.83 -4.09
C TYR A 35 -7.92 -12.78 -3.89
N MET A 36 -9.15 -12.36 -4.21
CA MET A 36 -10.32 -13.23 -4.16
C MET A 36 -10.25 -14.36 -5.19
N LYS A 37 -9.68 -14.13 -6.39
CA LYS A 37 -9.37 -15.20 -7.35
C LYS A 37 -8.38 -16.21 -6.76
N GLY A 38 -7.32 -15.73 -6.13
CA GLY A 38 -6.33 -16.55 -5.44
C GLY A 38 -6.92 -17.41 -4.32
N ILE A 39 -7.82 -16.84 -3.52
CA ILE A 39 -8.52 -17.53 -2.42
C ILE A 39 -9.41 -18.64 -2.97
N LYS A 40 -10.25 -18.31 -3.97
CA LYS A 40 -11.12 -19.31 -4.63
C LYS A 40 -10.34 -20.46 -5.27
N ALA A 41 -9.14 -20.17 -5.77
CA ALA A 41 -8.25 -21.17 -6.35
C ALA A 41 -7.42 -21.95 -5.31
N GLY A 42 -7.50 -21.62 -4.01
CA GLY A 42 -6.68 -22.24 -2.97
C GLY A 42 -5.17 -21.95 -3.10
N THR A 43 -4.81 -20.86 -3.77
CA THR A 43 -3.41 -20.47 -4.03
C THR A 43 -2.95 -19.25 -3.23
N PHE A 44 -3.87 -18.60 -2.52
CA PHE A 44 -3.63 -17.33 -1.85
C PHE A 44 -2.50 -17.40 -0.82
N GLU A 45 -2.61 -18.30 0.16
CA GLU A 45 -1.66 -18.42 1.28
C GLU A 45 -0.24 -18.73 0.77
N LYS A 46 -0.14 -19.58 -0.24
CA LYS A 46 1.13 -19.88 -0.91
C LYS A 46 1.74 -18.64 -1.54
N ARG A 47 0.96 -17.88 -2.32
CA ARG A 47 1.42 -16.63 -2.96
C ARG A 47 1.87 -15.58 -1.95
N ILE A 48 1.12 -15.40 -0.85
CA ILE A 48 1.50 -14.48 0.22
C ILE A 48 2.83 -14.90 0.83
N LYS A 49 2.99 -16.17 1.18
CA LYS A 49 4.22 -16.69 1.78
C LYS A 49 5.42 -16.52 0.84
N GLU A 50 5.26 -16.87 -0.44
CA GLU A 50 6.32 -16.71 -1.45
C GLU A 50 6.73 -15.24 -1.62
N ARG A 51 5.76 -14.32 -1.64
CA ARG A 51 6.03 -12.87 -1.68
C ARG A 51 6.81 -12.39 -0.46
N GLN A 52 6.41 -12.80 0.74
CA GLN A 52 7.09 -12.43 1.99
C GLN A 52 8.52 -12.98 2.04
N GLU A 53 8.72 -14.24 1.63
CA GLU A 53 10.05 -14.83 1.52
C GLU A 53 10.92 -14.11 0.48
N CYS A 54 10.32 -13.65 -0.64
CA CYS A 54 11.01 -12.85 -1.63
C CYS A 54 11.49 -11.52 -1.02
N TYR A 55 10.59 -10.74 -0.41
CA TYR A 55 10.96 -9.47 0.21
C TYR A 55 12.05 -9.62 1.27
N LYS A 56 11.94 -10.64 2.13
CA LYS A 56 12.95 -10.92 3.16
C LYS A 56 14.33 -11.27 2.58
N LYS A 57 14.40 -11.82 1.36
CA LYS A 57 15.66 -12.16 0.69
C LYS A 57 16.27 -10.99 -0.07
N VAL A 58 15.44 -10.14 -0.69
CA VAL A 58 15.91 -9.09 -1.61
C VAL A 58 16.07 -7.73 -0.95
N ALA A 59 15.27 -7.43 0.07
CA ALA A 59 15.32 -6.14 0.76
C ALA A 59 16.34 -6.18 1.91
N PRO A 60 17.10 -5.09 2.13
CA PRO A 60 17.81 -4.87 3.38
C PRO A 60 16.87 -5.05 4.59
N LYS A 61 17.37 -5.59 5.70
CA LYS A 61 16.54 -5.94 6.86
C LYS A 61 15.73 -4.74 7.38
N ASP A 62 16.36 -3.57 7.47
CA ASP A 62 15.75 -2.32 7.91
C ASP A 62 14.63 -1.85 6.97
N VAL A 63 14.82 -2.02 5.65
CA VAL A 63 13.80 -1.74 4.62
C VAL A 63 12.64 -2.73 4.74
N TYR A 64 12.93 -4.02 4.91
CA TYR A 64 11.91 -5.05 5.11
C TYR A 64 11.07 -4.79 6.37
N ASP A 65 11.72 -4.54 7.51
CA ASP A 65 11.04 -4.25 8.77
C ASP A 65 10.16 -2.99 8.67
N ALA A 66 10.61 -1.97 7.93
CA ALA A 66 9.82 -0.77 7.67
C ALA A 66 8.63 -1.05 6.73
N PHE A 67 8.80 -1.91 5.73
CA PHE A 67 7.72 -2.30 4.82
C PHE A 67 6.64 -3.12 5.53
N VAL A 68 7.03 -4.04 6.44
CA VAL A 68 6.07 -4.81 7.26
C VAL A 68 5.17 -3.88 8.07
N LYS A 69 5.71 -2.77 8.61
CA LYS A 69 4.89 -1.75 9.30
C LYS A 69 3.90 -1.05 8.36
N CYS A 70 4.22 -0.91 7.07
CA CYS A 70 3.26 -0.43 6.09
C CYS A 70 2.11 -1.43 5.89
N GLU A 71 2.42 -2.74 5.80
CA GLU A 71 1.40 -3.79 5.65
C GLU A 71 0.46 -3.89 6.87
N GLU A 72 0.93 -3.57 8.09
CA GLU A 72 0.08 -3.53 9.29
C GLU A 72 -1.07 -2.50 9.18
N ALA A 73 -0.86 -1.39 8.47
CA ALA A 73 -1.88 -0.37 8.25
C ALA A 73 -2.97 -0.81 7.26
N PHE A 74 -2.65 -1.79 6.41
CA PHE A 74 -3.55 -2.32 5.38
C PHE A 74 -3.49 -3.86 5.32
N PRO A 75 -4.11 -4.54 6.30
CA PRO A 75 -3.92 -5.97 6.48
C PRO A 75 -4.61 -6.77 5.36
N MET A 76 -3.82 -7.41 4.51
CA MET A 76 -4.26 -8.23 3.38
C MET A 76 -3.46 -9.55 3.29
N SER A 77 -3.05 -10.09 4.45
CA SER A 77 -2.12 -11.24 4.53
C SER A 77 -2.82 -12.57 4.76
N THR A 78 -4.12 -12.57 5.06
CA THR A 78 -4.95 -13.77 5.28
C THR A 78 -6.26 -13.66 4.51
N ALA A 79 -6.88 -14.79 4.16
CA ALA A 79 -8.15 -14.79 3.44
C ALA A 79 -9.27 -14.04 4.18
N ASP A 80 -9.31 -14.12 5.51
CA ASP A 80 -10.29 -13.40 6.34
C ASP A 80 -10.07 -11.88 6.30
N GLN A 81 -8.81 -11.44 6.38
CA GLN A 81 -8.47 -10.02 6.26
C GLN A 81 -8.85 -9.48 4.89
N VAL A 82 -8.55 -10.22 3.81
CA VAL A 82 -8.95 -9.86 2.45
C VAL A 82 -10.46 -9.76 2.34
N THR A 83 -11.20 -10.77 2.81
CA THR A 83 -12.66 -10.77 2.77
C THR A 83 -13.22 -9.55 3.51
N LYS A 84 -12.68 -9.23 4.68
CA LYS A 84 -13.10 -8.06 5.47
C LYS A 84 -12.85 -6.74 4.72
N VAL A 85 -11.64 -6.53 4.22
CA VAL A 85 -11.28 -5.30 3.49
C VAL A 85 -12.11 -5.16 2.21
N CYS A 86 -12.22 -6.24 1.43
CA CYS A 86 -12.90 -6.23 0.13
C CYS A 86 -14.42 -6.21 0.22
N SER A 87 -15.00 -6.52 1.38
CA SER A 87 -16.45 -6.37 1.60
C SER A 87 -16.91 -4.92 1.71
N ASN A 88 -15.97 -3.98 1.91
CA ASN A 88 -16.26 -2.56 2.06
C ASN A 88 -15.15 -1.71 1.44
N ILE A 89 -15.16 -1.62 0.11
CA ILE A 89 -14.09 -0.99 -0.67
C ILE A 89 -14.03 0.51 -0.43
N ASP A 90 -15.17 1.20 -0.42
CA ASP A 90 -15.20 2.66 -0.29
C ASP A 90 -14.59 3.13 1.05
N ASP A 91 -14.87 2.43 2.15
CA ASP A 91 -14.31 2.75 3.47
C ASP A 91 -12.82 2.39 3.64
N ASN A 92 -12.26 1.56 2.73
CA ASN A 92 -10.87 1.12 2.80
C ASN A 92 -9.99 1.67 1.67
N ALA A 93 -10.57 2.40 0.71
CA ALA A 93 -9.85 2.98 -0.42
C ALA A 93 -8.76 3.99 0.02
N SER A 94 -9.01 4.79 1.06
CA SER A 94 -7.97 5.69 1.60
C SER A 94 -6.78 4.92 2.18
N LYS A 95 -7.02 3.78 2.83
CA LYS A 95 -5.97 2.96 3.44
C LYS A 95 -5.06 2.30 2.41
N VAL A 96 -5.57 1.96 1.22
CA VAL A 96 -4.70 1.46 0.14
C VAL A 96 -3.78 2.57 -0.39
N ALA A 97 -4.27 3.81 -0.48
CA ALA A 97 -3.43 4.94 -0.87
C ALA A 97 -2.34 5.22 0.19
N GLU A 98 -2.69 5.13 1.48
CA GLU A 98 -1.73 5.25 2.58
C GLU A 98 -0.68 4.13 2.56
N PHE A 99 -1.10 2.90 2.30
CA PHE A 99 -0.19 1.76 2.14
C PHE A 99 0.80 1.95 0.99
N ILE A 100 0.32 2.35 -0.19
CA ILE A 100 1.17 2.63 -1.35
C ILE A 100 2.14 3.77 -1.02
N ALA A 101 1.65 4.84 -0.39
CA ALA A 101 2.50 5.96 0.00
C ALA A 101 3.57 5.59 1.02
N CYS A 102 3.27 4.66 1.92
CA CYS A 102 4.24 4.09 2.86
C CYS A 102 5.27 3.24 2.13
N GLY A 103 4.82 2.35 1.24
CA GLY A 103 5.68 1.49 0.41
C GLY A 103 6.65 2.29 -0.46
N ASP A 104 6.19 3.31 -1.17
CA ASP A 104 7.03 4.16 -2.03
C ASP A 104 8.16 4.84 -1.25
N LYS A 105 7.85 5.32 -0.04
CA LYS A 105 8.85 5.94 0.85
C LYS A 105 9.90 4.95 1.34
N VAL A 106 9.47 3.74 1.70
CA VAL A 106 10.35 2.72 2.28
C VAL A 106 11.20 2.04 1.21
N LEU A 107 10.59 1.72 0.07
CA LEU A 107 11.25 0.99 -1.02
C LEU A 107 12.02 1.92 -1.95
N ASN A 108 11.84 3.24 -1.84
CA ASN A 108 12.37 4.25 -2.77
C ASN A 108 11.98 3.96 -4.23
N ILE A 109 10.83 3.32 -4.42
CA ILE A 109 10.21 3.06 -5.72
C ILE A 109 9.13 4.13 -5.88
N LYS A 110 9.06 4.81 -7.03
CA LYS A 110 7.90 5.65 -7.36
C LYS A 110 6.92 4.81 -8.15
N TYR A 111 5.69 4.65 -7.65
CA TYR A 111 4.62 4.06 -8.46
C TYR A 111 4.27 5.00 -9.62
N SER A 112 4.70 4.66 -10.83
CA SER A 112 4.19 5.24 -12.07
C SER A 112 2.99 4.40 -12.51
N GLY A 113 1.78 4.89 -12.24
CA GLY A 113 0.52 4.28 -12.71
C GLY A 113 0.39 4.26 -14.22
#